data_AF-A0A2C2VHZ6-F1
#
_entry.id   AF-A0A2C2VHZ6-F1
#
_cell.length_a   1.000
_cell.length_b   1.000
_cell.length_c   1.000
_cell.angle_alpha   90.00
_cell.angle_beta   90.00
_cell.angle_gamma   90.00
#
_symmetry.space_group_name_H-M   'P 1'
#
loop_
_entity.id
_entity.type
_entity.pdbx_description
1 polymer ?
#
loop_
_entity_poly.entity_id
_entity_poly.type
_entity_poly.pdbx_seq_one_letter_code
_entity_poly.pdbx_strand_id
1 'polypeptide(L)'
;MAILKSNKKASEITLEELKSPVIEKIMKHNERKANSDKMVSEQQEKMNEVQVKIQALQEEFTHGGDLSLFEEIAVLESQHQSMLNMKMMMDKASKNGLKPLEITAKDKEDLTKTFAPYRKKQDELTAKLVKQIEEMSKTLDDLEVERADYWELYAKINGHAHGSTGDIFAVSFLKDNQDLIKASGDLGKLAYHNAFPKSFYQ
;
A
#
# COMPACT_ATOMS: atom_id res chain seq x y z
N MET A 1 -15.95 -20.23 -6.42
CA MET A 1 -15.21 -18.97 -6.26
C MET A 1 -14.87 -18.35 -7.62
N ALA A 2 -15.74 -17.50 -8.18
CA ALA A 2 -15.61 -17.00 -9.56
C ALA A 2 -15.45 -15.47 -9.71
N ILE A 3 -15.35 -14.71 -8.61
CA ILE A 3 -15.23 -13.23 -8.67
C ILE A 3 -13.76 -12.77 -8.72
N LEU A 4 -12.80 -13.60 -8.30
CA LEU A 4 -11.37 -13.26 -8.31
C LEU A 4 -10.65 -13.54 -9.64
N LYS A 5 -11.35 -13.90 -10.72
CA LYS A 5 -10.80 -13.70 -12.06
C LYS A 5 -10.92 -12.21 -12.37
N SER A 6 -10.02 -11.42 -11.77
CA SER A 6 -9.82 -10.01 -12.07
C SER A 6 -9.62 -9.89 -13.57
N ASN A 7 -10.68 -9.50 -14.27
CA ASN A 7 -10.60 -9.15 -15.66
C ASN A 7 -9.73 -7.89 -15.66
N LYS A 8 -8.44 -8.05 -15.99
CA LYS A 8 -7.41 -6.99 -15.96
C LYS A 8 -7.80 -5.73 -16.77
N LYS A 9 -8.85 -5.85 -17.60
CA LYS A 9 -9.47 -4.78 -18.39
C LYS A 9 -10.57 -3.99 -17.65
N ALA A 10 -11.06 -4.44 -16.50
CA ALA A 10 -12.15 -3.79 -15.76
C ALA A 10 -11.65 -2.79 -14.70
N SER A 11 -10.34 -2.76 -14.42
CA SER A 11 -9.73 -1.90 -13.39
C SER A 11 -9.29 -0.53 -13.90
N GLU A 12 -9.39 -0.25 -15.20
CA GLU A 12 -8.89 0.99 -15.78
C GLU A 12 -10.02 1.69 -16.53
N ILE A 13 -11.08 2.08 -15.81
CA ILE A 13 -11.87 3.22 -16.30
C ILE A 13 -10.97 4.43 -16.12
N THR A 14 -10.32 4.87 -17.19
CA THR A 14 -9.49 6.07 -17.14
C THR A 14 -10.40 7.30 -17.04
N LEU A 15 -9.89 8.40 -16.48
CA LEU A 15 -10.63 9.67 -16.42
C LEU A 15 -11.08 10.15 -17.82
N GLU A 16 -10.40 9.71 -18.88
CA GLU A 16 -10.69 9.99 -20.29
C GLU A 16 -11.97 9.27 -20.79
N GLU A 17 -12.33 8.15 -20.19
CA GLU A 17 -13.56 7.41 -20.53
C GLU A 17 -14.82 8.06 -19.93
N LEU A 18 -14.65 8.96 -18.95
CA LEU A 18 -15.73 9.73 -18.35
C LEU A 18 -16.03 10.97 -19.21
N LYS A 19 -16.99 10.83 -20.13
CA LYS A 19 -17.48 11.94 -20.96
C LYS A 19 -18.31 12.94 -20.14
N SER A 20 -17.66 13.85 -19.43
CA SER A 20 -18.28 14.99 -18.73
C SER A 20 -17.53 16.29 -19.04
N PRO A 21 -18.21 17.34 -19.55
CA PRO A 21 -17.61 18.66 -19.71
C PRO A 21 -17.09 19.26 -18.39
N VAL A 22 -17.66 18.85 -17.25
CA VAL A 22 -17.23 19.29 -15.92
C VAL A 22 -15.92 18.61 -15.54
N ILE A 23 -15.77 17.31 -15.83
CA ILE A 23 -14.51 16.58 -15.61
C ILE A 23 -13.38 17.20 -16.44
N GLU A 24 -13.63 17.50 -17.72
CA GLU A 24 -12.65 18.17 -18.58
C GLU A 24 -12.27 19.57 -18.06
N LYS A 25 -13.26 20.34 -17.58
CA LYS A 25 -13.05 21.64 -16.91
C LYS A 25 -12.16 21.51 -15.67
N ILE A 26 -12.38 20.49 -14.83
CA ILE A 26 -11.56 20.20 -13.65
C ILE A 26 -10.14 19.81 -14.05
N MET A 27 -9.97 18.92 -15.03
CA MET A 27 -8.65 18.48 -15.50
C MET A 27 -7.83 19.64 -16.03
N LYS A 28 -8.39 20.47 -16.93
CA LYS A 28 -7.71 21.65 -17.46
C LYS A 28 -7.33 22.66 -16.38
N HIS A 29 -8.16 22.82 -15.35
CA HIS A 29 -7.83 23.68 -14.21
C HIS A 29 -6.63 23.14 -13.43
N ASN A 30 -6.60 21.83 -13.15
CA ASN A 30 -5.51 21.18 -12.43
C ASN A 30 -4.20 21.20 -13.24
N GLU A 31 -4.26 20.98 -14.56
CA GLU A 31 -3.09 21.08 -15.45
C GLU A 31 -2.50 22.48 -15.44
N ARG A 32 -3.34 23.52 -15.51
CA ARG A 32 -2.87 24.92 -15.43
C ARG A 32 -2.19 25.20 -14.09
N LYS A 33 -2.75 24.69 -12.99
CA LYS A 33 -2.16 24.81 -11.66
C LYS A 33 -0.81 24.08 -11.60
N ALA A 34 -0.76 22.83 -12.02
CA ALA A 34 0.46 22.02 -12.01
C ALA A 34 1.58 22.65 -12.86
N ASN A 35 1.25 23.17 -14.05
CA ASN A 35 2.20 23.88 -14.90
C ASN A 35 2.71 25.17 -14.24
N SER A 36 1.82 25.94 -13.59
CA SER A 36 2.22 27.14 -12.85
C SER A 36 3.16 26.80 -11.70
N ASP A 37 2.84 25.76 -10.91
CA ASP A 37 3.66 25.33 -9.78
C ASP A 37 5.03 24.84 -10.25
N LYS A 38 5.07 24.10 -11.37
CA LYS A 38 6.31 23.65 -12.01
C LYS A 38 7.19 24.83 -12.45
N MET A 39 6.62 25.83 -13.12
CA MET A 39 7.39 27.01 -13.56
C MET A 39 7.98 27.79 -12.38
N VAL A 40 7.24 27.92 -11.27
CA VAL A 40 7.75 28.56 -10.04
C VAL A 40 8.88 27.74 -9.42
N SER A 41 8.75 26.41 -9.40
CA SER A 41 9.79 25.51 -8.89
C SER A 41 11.09 25.59 -9.71
N GLU A 42 10.99 25.49 -11.04
CA GLU A 42 12.15 25.60 -11.94
C GLU A 42 12.85 26.96 -11.81
N GLN A 43 12.08 28.04 -11.60
CA GLN A 43 12.66 29.36 -11.38
C GLN A 43 13.36 29.46 -10.02
N GLN A 44 12.83 28.81 -8.98
CA GLN A 44 13.46 28.76 -7.67
C GLN A 44 14.78 27.97 -7.69
N GLU A 45 14.83 26.86 -8.42
CA GLU A 45 16.06 26.07 -8.59
C GLU A 45 17.17 26.91 -9.23
N LYS A 46 16.87 27.59 -10.34
CA LYS A 46 17.84 28.48 -11.00
C LYS A 46 18.28 29.63 -10.09
N MET A 47 17.38 30.19 -9.27
CA MET A 47 17.75 31.22 -8.30
C MET A 47 18.74 30.69 -7.27
N ASN A 48 18.49 29.49 -6.74
CA ASN A 48 19.40 28.86 -5.78
C ASN A 48 20.78 28.61 -6.41
N GLU A 49 20.85 28.16 -7.66
CA GLU A 49 22.10 27.97 -8.39
C GLU A 49 22.91 29.27 -8.51
N VAL A 50 22.25 30.38 -8.89
CA VAL A 50 22.90 31.70 -8.97
C VAL A 50 23.36 32.15 -7.58
N GLN A 51 22.56 31.95 -6.55
CA GLN A 51 22.90 32.32 -5.18
C GLN A 51 24.12 31.54 -4.66
N VAL A 52 24.22 30.24 -4.95
CA VAL A 52 25.39 29.42 -4.60
C VAL A 52 26.64 29.93 -5.32
N LYS A 53 26.53 30.31 -6.60
CA LYS A 53 27.66 30.91 -7.35
C LYS A 53 28.12 32.23 -6.76
N ILE A 54 27.18 33.10 -6.38
CA ILE A 54 27.49 34.36 -5.70
C ILE A 54 28.26 34.09 -4.40
N GLN A 55 27.79 33.17 -3.57
CA GLN A 55 28.46 32.83 -2.31
C GLN A 55 29.87 32.30 -2.53
N ALA A 56 30.05 31.39 -3.49
CA ALA A 56 31.38 30.85 -3.81
C ALA A 56 32.35 31.94 -4.29
N LEU A 57 31.90 32.85 -5.16
CA LEU A 57 32.74 33.97 -5.64
C LEU A 57 33.02 35.00 -4.55
N GLN A 58 32.09 35.25 -3.64
CA GLN A 58 32.30 36.12 -2.48
C GLN A 58 33.35 35.53 -1.52
N GLU A 59 33.31 34.21 -1.29
CA GLU A 59 34.34 33.50 -0.53
C GLU A 59 35.70 33.60 -1.23
N GLU A 60 35.76 33.39 -2.55
CA GLU A 60 37.01 33.51 -3.32
C GLU A 60 37.57 34.95 -3.31
N PHE A 61 36.72 35.95 -3.48
CA PHE A 61 37.09 37.37 -3.42
C PHE A 61 37.65 37.76 -2.05
N THR A 62 37.03 37.32 -0.96
CA THR A 62 37.48 37.65 0.41
C THR A 62 38.84 37.03 0.75
N HIS A 63 39.24 35.94 0.07
CA HIS A 63 40.53 35.29 0.25
C HIS A 63 41.61 35.76 -0.74
N GLY A 64 41.23 36.12 -1.98
CA GLY A 64 42.15 36.45 -3.06
C GLY A 64 42.30 37.94 -3.40
N GLY A 65 41.31 38.77 -3.08
CA GLY A 65 41.33 40.23 -3.32
C GLY A 65 41.27 40.65 -4.79
N ASP A 66 40.90 39.75 -5.71
CA ASP A 66 40.82 40.04 -7.15
C ASP A 66 39.58 40.88 -7.48
N LEU A 67 39.79 42.13 -7.89
CA LEU A 67 38.72 43.06 -8.25
C LEU A 67 37.87 42.60 -9.45
N SER A 68 38.36 41.69 -10.30
CA SER A 68 37.56 41.13 -11.41
C SER A 68 36.41 40.25 -10.91
N LEU A 69 36.60 39.56 -9.78
CA LEU A 69 35.54 38.77 -9.12
C LEU A 69 34.43 39.68 -8.57
N PHE A 70 34.76 40.91 -8.16
CA PHE A 70 33.77 41.87 -7.68
C PHE A 70 32.80 42.31 -8.80
N GLU A 71 33.31 42.52 -10.01
CA GLU A 71 32.47 42.82 -11.17
C GLU A 71 31.56 41.64 -11.54
N GLU A 72 32.07 40.41 -11.46
CA GLU A 72 31.29 39.19 -11.73
C GLU A 72 30.19 38.96 -10.68
N ILE A 73 30.48 39.17 -9.40
CA ILE A 73 29.49 39.12 -8.31
C ILE A 73 28.38 40.14 -8.55
N ALA A 74 28.71 41.38 -8.91
CA ALA A 74 27.72 42.42 -9.16
C ALA A 74 26.77 42.08 -10.32
N VAL A 75 27.29 41.45 -11.39
CA VAL A 75 26.48 40.95 -12.51
C VAL A 75 25.53 39.84 -12.04
N LEU A 76 26.03 38.87 -11.28
CA LEU A 76 25.22 37.76 -10.77
C LEU A 76 24.16 38.22 -9.74
N GLU A 77 24.47 39.17 -8.88
CA GLU A 77 23.51 39.77 -7.94
C GLU A 77 22.39 40.50 -8.68
N SER A 78 22.71 41.25 -9.73
CA SER A 78 21.72 41.87 -10.61
C SER A 78 20.82 40.84 -11.30
N GLN A 79 21.41 39.74 -11.79
CA GLN A 79 20.64 38.62 -12.34
C GLN A 79 19.74 37.96 -11.30
N HIS A 80 20.25 37.70 -10.10
CA HIS A 80 19.47 37.14 -9.00
C HIS A 80 18.28 38.03 -8.62
N GLN A 81 18.49 39.35 -8.54
CA GLN A 81 17.42 40.31 -8.25
C GLN A 81 16.36 40.35 -9.36
N SER A 82 16.79 40.27 -10.63
CA SER A 82 15.88 40.15 -11.77
C SER A 82 15.04 38.87 -11.70
N MET A 83 15.66 37.74 -11.35
CA MET A 83 14.95 36.46 -11.18
C MET A 83 13.97 36.48 -10.02
N LEU A 84 14.30 37.16 -8.93
CA LEU A 84 13.43 37.35 -7.77
C LEU A 84 12.18 38.16 -8.13
N ASN A 85 12.36 39.22 -8.93
CA ASN A 85 11.25 39.99 -9.49
C ASN A 85 10.37 39.13 -10.43
N MET A 86 10.97 38.31 -11.29
CA MET A 86 10.22 37.39 -12.16
C MET A 86 9.42 36.38 -11.36
N LYS A 87 10.00 35.78 -10.31
CA LYS A 87 9.30 34.85 -9.41
C LYS A 87 8.09 35.54 -8.76
N MET A 88 8.25 36.76 -8.24
CA MET A 88 7.14 37.51 -7.65
C MET A 88 6.03 37.83 -8.67
N MET A 89 6.38 38.12 -9.92
CA MET A 89 5.39 38.32 -10.98
C MET A 89 4.66 37.01 -11.32
N MET A 90 5.38 35.88 -11.37
CA MET A 90 4.79 34.56 -11.58
C MET A 90 3.86 34.15 -10.44
N ASP A 91 4.25 34.39 -9.19
CA ASP A 91 3.41 34.12 -8.01
C ASP A 91 2.13 34.97 -8.03
N LYS A 92 2.22 36.24 -8.43
CA LYS A 92 1.05 37.11 -8.60
C LYS A 92 0.17 36.68 -9.77
N ALA A 93 0.77 36.29 -10.90
CA ALA A 93 0.05 35.79 -12.07
C ALA A 93 -0.63 34.45 -11.78
N SER A 94 0.01 33.58 -11.02
CA SER A 94 -0.54 32.32 -10.53
C SER A 94 -1.74 32.59 -9.61
N LYS A 95 -1.59 33.45 -8.60
CA LYS A 95 -2.67 33.80 -7.66
C LYS A 95 -3.85 34.54 -8.31
N ASN A 96 -3.60 35.39 -9.30
CA ASN A 96 -4.66 36.14 -10.01
C ASN A 96 -5.27 35.36 -11.19
N GLY A 97 -4.51 34.47 -11.83
CA GLY A 97 -4.92 33.67 -12.98
C GLY A 97 -5.60 32.35 -12.59
N LEU A 98 -5.29 31.79 -11.43
CA LEU A 98 -5.96 30.64 -10.83
C LEU A 98 -7.08 31.12 -9.90
N LYS A 99 -8.11 31.77 -10.46
CA LYS A 99 -9.37 31.92 -9.71
C LYS A 99 -9.82 30.53 -9.24
N PRO A 100 -10.34 30.39 -8.01
CA PRO A 100 -10.88 29.13 -7.52
C PRO A 100 -11.86 28.56 -8.55
N LEU A 101 -11.75 27.26 -8.80
CA LEU A 101 -12.68 26.61 -9.71
C LEU A 101 -14.09 26.65 -9.12
N GLU A 102 -14.95 27.51 -9.67
CA GLU A 102 -16.35 27.56 -9.26
C GLU A 102 -17.11 26.37 -9.86
N ILE A 103 -17.63 25.52 -8.97
CA ILE A 103 -18.48 24.38 -9.30
C ILE A 103 -19.93 24.79 -9.02
N THR A 104 -20.70 24.94 -10.09
CA THR A 104 -22.11 25.32 -10.02
C THR A 104 -23.00 24.14 -9.58
N ALA A 105 -24.26 24.41 -9.24
CA ALA A 105 -25.23 23.34 -8.96
C ALA A 105 -25.43 22.41 -10.17
N LYS A 106 -25.42 22.95 -11.39
CA LYS A 106 -25.49 22.19 -12.65
C LYS A 106 -24.27 21.28 -12.82
N ASP A 107 -23.08 21.77 -12.47
CA ASP A 107 -21.86 20.98 -12.52
C ASP A 107 -21.92 19.78 -11.56
N LYS A 108 -22.49 19.97 -10.36
CA LYS A 108 -22.71 18.87 -9.41
C LYS A 108 -23.70 17.83 -9.93
N GLU A 109 -24.76 18.28 -10.60
CA GLU A 109 -25.76 17.38 -11.20
C GLU A 109 -25.15 16.54 -12.32
N ASP A 110 -24.34 17.16 -13.19
CA ASP A 110 -23.62 16.47 -14.27
C ASP A 110 -22.69 15.39 -13.70
N LEU A 111 -21.82 15.75 -12.73
CA LEU A 111 -20.95 14.79 -12.06
C LEU A 111 -21.74 13.65 -11.41
N THR A 112 -22.87 13.97 -10.75
CA THR A 112 -23.72 12.95 -10.12
C THR A 112 -24.27 11.98 -11.15
N LYS A 113 -24.71 12.45 -12.32
CA LYS A 113 -25.18 11.60 -13.42
C LYS A 113 -24.05 10.77 -14.02
N THR A 114 -22.89 11.36 -14.24
CA THR A 114 -21.70 10.67 -14.78
C THR A 114 -21.24 9.54 -13.85
N PHE A 115 -21.28 9.74 -12.53
CA PHE A 115 -20.85 8.74 -11.55
C PHE A 115 -21.93 7.74 -11.13
N ALA A 116 -23.22 8.04 -11.36
CA ALA A 116 -24.34 7.16 -11.00
C ALA A 116 -24.19 5.68 -11.44
N PRO A 117 -23.83 5.36 -12.70
CA PRO A 117 -23.70 3.97 -13.12
C PRO A 117 -22.58 3.21 -12.39
N TYR A 118 -21.49 3.91 -12.05
CA TYR A 118 -20.36 3.34 -11.32
C TYR A 118 -20.71 3.08 -9.86
N ARG A 119 -21.42 4.00 -9.21
CA ARG A 119 -21.94 3.80 -7.84
C ARG A 119 -22.88 2.60 -7.78
N LYS A 120 -23.83 2.51 -8.72
CA LYS A 120 -24.74 1.36 -8.79
C LYS A 120 -23.97 0.04 -8.95
N LYS A 121 -22.98 0.00 -9.83
CA LYS A 121 -22.13 -1.19 -10.03
C LYS A 121 -21.31 -1.52 -8.77
N GLN A 122 -20.80 -0.50 -8.06
CA GLN A 122 -20.10 -0.68 -6.79
C GLN A 122 -21.01 -1.30 -5.73
N ASP A 123 -22.23 -0.79 -5.58
CA ASP A 123 -23.21 -1.31 -4.62
C ASP A 123 -23.57 -2.77 -4.94
N GLU A 124 -23.83 -3.08 -6.21
CA GLU A 124 -24.12 -4.45 -6.67
C GLU A 124 -22.97 -5.43 -6.40
N LEU A 125 -21.72 -5.01 -6.66
CA LEU A 125 -20.54 -5.85 -6.40
C LEU A 125 -20.27 -6.01 -4.90
N THR A 126 -20.49 -4.95 -4.12
CA THR A 126 -20.35 -4.98 -2.66
C THR A 126 -21.35 -5.94 -2.05
N ALA A 127 -22.63 -5.90 -2.47
CA ALA A 127 -23.64 -6.84 -2.00
C ALA A 127 -23.29 -8.30 -2.31
N LYS A 128 -22.76 -8.57 -3.51
CA LYS A 128 -22.27 -9.92 -3.88
C LYS A 128 -21.09 -10.36 -3.01
N LEU A 129 -20.15 -9.46 -2.73
CA LEU A 129 -18.99 -9.74 -1.90
C LEU A 129 -19.41 -10.07 -0.46
N VAL A 130 -20.29 -9.25 0.13
CA VAL A 130 -20.82 -9.48 1.48
C VAL A 130 -21.48 -10.85 1.57
N LYS A 131 -22.33 -11.21 0.61
CA LYS A 131 -22.97 -12.53 0.59
C LYS A 131 -21.96 -13.68 0.51
N GLN A 132 -20.90 -13.53 -0.28
CA GLN A 132 -19.85 -14.56 -0.37
C GLN A 132 -19.05 -14.70 0.92
N ILE A 133 -18.80 -13.59 1.61
CA ILE A 133 -18.16 -13.60 2.93
C ILE A 133 -19.03 -14.36 3.92
N GLU A 134 -20.34 -14.10 3.96
CA GLU A 134 -21.27 -14.82 4.84
C GLU A 134 -21.33 -16.33 4.53
N GLU A 135 -21.36 -16.72 3.25
CA GLU A 135 -21.32 -18.12 2.83
C GLU A 135 -20.00 -18.81 3.25
N MET A 136 -18.86 -18.11 3.12
CA MET A 136 -17.56 -18.61 3.56
C MET A 136 -17.47 -18.74 5.08
N SER A 137 -18.00 -17.78 5.83
CA SER A 137 -18.05 -17.85 7.29
C SER A 137 -18.84 -19.08 7.76
N LYS A 138 -20.01 -19.34 7.17
CA LYS A 138 -20.77 -20.56 7.49
C LYS A 138 -20.01 -21.84 7.17
N THR A 139 -19.34 -21.88 6.02
CA THR A 139 -18.52 -23.04 5.64
C THR A 139 -17.35 -23.25 6.61
N LEU A 140 -16.78 -22.17 7.15
CA LEU A 140 -15.74 -22.23 8.17
C LEU A 140 -16.29 -22.80 9.48
N ASP A 141 -17.44 -22.29 9.93
CA ASP A 141 -18.11 -22.75 11.15
C ASP A 141 -18.44 -24.26 11.04
N ASP A 142 -18.98 -24.71 9.91
CA ASP A 142 -19.27 -26.12 9.64
C ASP A 142 -17.99 -26.98 9.69
N LEU A 143 -16.88 -26.48 9.13
CA LEU A 143 -15.58 -27.16 9.16
C LEU A 143 -15.00 -27.26 10.58
N GLU A 144 -15.20 -26.24 11.41
CA GLU A 144 -14.77 -26.25 12.80
C GLU A 144 -15.53 -27.30 13.62
N VAL A 145 -16.83 -27.46 13.38
CA VAL A 145 -17.67 -28.50 13.99
C VAL A 145 -17.21 -29.90 13.55
N GLU A 146 -17.10 -30.15 12.24
CA GLU A 146 -16.65 -31.44 11.70
C GLU A 146 -15.24 -31.81 12.19
N ARG A 147 -14.35 -30.82 12.32
CA ARG A 147 -13.02 -31.02 12.89
C ARG A 147 -13.10 -31.39 14.38
N ALA A 148 -13.97 -30.75 15.16
CA ALA A 148 -14.15 -31.08 16.57
C ALA A 148 -14.69 -32.51 16.74
N ASP A 149 -15.69 -32.89 15.94
CA ASP A 149 -16.27 -34.24 15.94
C ASP A 149 -15.25 -35.30 15.52
N TYR A 150 -14.45 -35.03 14.49
CA TYR A 150 -13.33 -35.89 14.09
C TYR A 150 -12.31 -36.05 15.23
N TRP A 151 -11.94 -34.96 15.90
CA TRP A 151 -11.00 -35.02 17.02
C TRP A 151 -11.56 -35.80 18.21
N GLU A 152 -12.85 -35.68 18.49
CA GLU A 152 -13.51 -36.45 19.56
C GLU A 152 -13.52 -37.95 19.22
N LEU A 153 -13.86 -38.31 17.98
CA LEU A 153 -13.83 -39.69 17.51
C LEU A 153 -12.40 -40.25 17.51
N TYR A 154 -11.45 -39.48 16.99
CA TYR A 154 -10.04 -39.82 17.00
C TYR A 154 -9.53 -40.03 18.43
N ALA A 155 -9.87 -39.15 19.38
CA ALA A 155 -9.49 -39.28 20.78
C ALA A 155 -10.05 -40.57 21.41
N LYS A 156 -11.31 -40.93 21.12
CA LYS A 156 -11.92 -42.18 21.58
C LYS A 156 -11.21 -43.41 21.00
N ILE A 157 -11.00 -43.44 19.68
CA ILE A 157 -10.29 -44.54 19.01
C ILE A 157 -8.85 -44.64 19.50
N ASN A 158 -8.15 -43.52 19.66
CA ASN A 158 -6.79 -43.48 20.19
C ASN A 158 -6.74 -43.96 21.64
N GLY A 159 -7.71 -43.59 22.48
CA GLY A 159 -7.83 -44.12 23.85
C GLY A 159 -8.04 -45.63 23.89
N HIS A 160 -8.90 -46.18 23.02
CA HIS A 160 -9.10 -47.62 22.87
C HIS A 160 -7.88 -48.34 22.28
N ALA A 161 -7.21 -47.72 21.30
CA ALA A 161 -5.98 -48.22 20.71
C ALA A 161 -4.82 -48.17 21.71
N HIS A 162 -4.77 -47.21 22.64
CA HIS A 162 -3.81 -47.20 23.75
C HIS A 162 -4.08 -48.35 24.73
N GLY A 163 -5.34 -48.54 25.12
CA GLY A 163 -5.74 -49.59 26.07
C GLY A 163 -5.61 -51.02 25.51
N SER A 164 -5.72 -51.20 24.19
CA SER A 164 -5.60 -52.49 23.51
C SER A 164 -4.20 -52.74 22.95
N THR A 165 -3.53 -51.64 22.60
CA THR A 165 -2.18 -51.47 22.04
C THR A 165 -1.05 -52.07 22.83
N GLY A 166 -0.91 -51.53 24.05
CA GLY A 166 0.42 -51.41 24.66
C GLY A 166 1.42 -50.77 23.70
N ASP A 167 1.65 -49.47 23.82
CA ASP A 167 2.82 -48.74 23.29
C ASP A 167 3.08 -48.70 21.76
N ILE A 168 2.54 -49.59 20.94
CA ILE A 168 2.89 -49.71 19.50
C ILE A 168 2.27 -48.57 18.68
N PHE A 169 1.03 -48.17 18.96
CA PHE A 169 0.33 -47.13 18.19
C PHE A 169 0.93 -45.73 18.39
N ALA A 170 1.28 -45.37 19.64
CA ALA A 170 1.86 -44.06 19.96
C ALA A 170 3.22 -43.85 19.27
N VAL A 171 4.02 -44.92 19.18
CA VAL A 171 5.32 -44.92 18.52
C VAL A 171 5.19 -44.70 17.02
N SER A 172 4.29 -45.43 16.35
CA SER A 172 4.05 -45.25 14.91
C SER A 172 3.46 -43.87 14.58
N PHE A 173 2.52 -43.37 15.39
CA PHE A 173 1.91 -42.06 15.16
C PHE A 173 2.91 -40.90 15.30
N LEU A 174 3.76 -40.91 16.33
CA LEU A 174 4.79 -39.88 16.52
C LEU A 174 5.85 -39.91 15.43
N LYS A 175 6.23 -41.11 14.96
CA LYS A 175 7.20 -41.29 13.87
C LYS A 175 6.71 -40.73 12.54
N ASP A 176 5.41 -40.84 12.25
CA ASP A 176 4.84 -40.45 10.96
C ASP A 176 4.36 -38.99 10.91
N ASN A 177 4.17 -38.33 12.07
CA ASN A 177 3.52 -37.01 12.15
C ASN A 177 4.36 -35.91 12.82
N GLN A 178 5.60 -36.20 13.28
CA GLN A 178 6.48 -35.21 13.89
C GLN A 178 7.93 -35.33 13.39
N ASP A 179 8.68 -34.22 13.47
CA ASP A 179 10.12 -34.21 13.14
C ASP A 179 10.91 -35.17 14.02
N LEU A 180 11.82 -35.92 13.38
CA LEU A 180 12.54 -37.06 13.96
C LEU A 180 13.21 -36.77 15.33
N ILE A 181 13.74 -35.55 15.50
CA ILE A 181 14.42 -35.13 16.73
C ILE A 181 13.42 -34.93 17.89
N LYS A 182 12.24 -34.36 17.62
CA LYS A 182 11.19 -34.17 18.63
C LYS A 182 10.51 -35.50 18.98
N ALA A 183 10.22 -36.32 17.97
CA ALA A 183 9.67 -37.65 18.16
C ALA A 183 10.59 -38.51 19.05
N SER A 184 11.91 -38.50 18.82
CA SER A 184 12.88 -39.22 19.65
C SER A 184 12.91 -38.75 21.11
N GLY A 185 12.83 -37.44 21.34
CA GLY A 185 12.78 -36.86 22.69
C GLY A 185 11.53 -37.25 23.47
N ASP A 186 10.37 -37.23 22.82
CA ASP A 186 9.09 -37.54 23.48
C ASP A 186 8.88 -39.07 23.64
N LEU A 187 9.43 -39.88 22.73
CA LEU A 187 9.54 -41.34 22.92
C LEU A 187 10.44 -41.70 24.10
N GLY A 188 11.56 -40.98 24.27
CA GLY A 188 12.42 -41.13 25.45
C GLY A 188 11.67 -40.82 26.75
N LYS A 189 10.91 -39.72 26.81
CA LYS A 189 10.12 -39.35 28.00
C LYS A 189 9.06 -40.37 28.34
N LEU A 190 8.42 -40.97 27.34
CA LEU A 190 7.49 -42.08 27.55
C LEU A 190 8.22 -43.23 28.23
N ALA A 191 9.36 -43.69 27.70
CA ALA A 191 10.14 -44.80 28.26
C ALA A 191 10.65 -44.56 29.71
N TYR A 192 10.86 -43.29 30.11
CA TYR A 192 11.31 -42.92 31.47
C TYR A 192 10.18 -42.69 32.48
N HIS A 193 8.94 -42.48 32.02
CA HIS A 193 7.77 -42.59 32.89
C HIS A 193 7.57 -44.08 33.15
N ASN A 194 7.47 -44.54 34.41
CA ASN A 194 7.25 -45.96 34.77
C ASN A 194 5.88 -46.53 34.30
N ALA A 195 5.35 -46.05 33.17
CA ALA A 195 4.17 -46.57 32.49
C ALA A 195 4.44 -47.87 31.70
N PHE A 196 5.71 -48.30 31.61
CA PHE A 196 6.12 -49.56 30.99
C PHE A 196 6.32 -50.67 32.04
N PRO A 197 5.80 -51.90 31.86
CA PRO A 197 6.20 -53.03 32.68
C PRO A 197 7.67 -53.37 32.42
N LYS A 198 8.51 -53.42 33.47
CA LYS A 198 9.93 -53.81 33.40
C LYS A 198 10.13 -55.32 33.18
N SER A 199 9.48 -55.91 32.19
CA SER A 199 9.54 -57.36 31.96
C SER A 199 10.15 -57.68 30.60
N PHE A 200 11.42 -57.35 30.38
CA PHE A 200 12.31 -58.06 29.45
C PHE A 200 13.78 -57.86 29.88
N TYR A 201 14.10 -58.37 31.07
CA TYR A 201 15.41 -58.93 31.36
C TYR A 201 15.19 -60.30 32.02
N GLN A 202 15.04 -61.31 31.17
CA GLN A 202 15.65 -62.64 31.33
C GLN A 202 16.31 -62.98 30.00
#